data_AF-W3A1M0-F1
#
_entry.id   AF-W3A1M0-F1
#
_cell.length_a   1.000
_cell.length_b   1.000
_cell.length_c   1.000
_cell.angle_alpha   90.00
_cell.angle_beta   90.00
_cell.angle_gamma   90.00
#
_symmetry.space_group_name_H-M   'P 1'
#
loop_
_entity.id
_entity.type
_entity.pdbx_description
1 polymer ?
#
loop_
_entity_poly.entity_id
_entity_poly.type
_entity_poly.pdbx_seq_one_letter_code
_entity_poly.pdbx_strand_id
1 'polypeptide(L)'
;MEWRSPSKIASRQPRRSTSAARWLLYLLILTCISYTSLLLAWPSDSLSFALRSANDPYDQLPEVKVLPMGDTKQRKFRCIGWRATSNCTPSGPRDSARDQPCSRTIYNSNAGYCEVEDTQSGERFQVMRRHCTSLFQAAHFRCQDALGFVDFRVKARKAVEKAFIPEFVLPNVAKGSQNHRRMESSLWSTLSLLRVPMHWFELYSFPGPLTPLKRLVDSDATITFHKIDDTRAMGFGAKVFSIYNSFLDRVLFLDADNFPVQDPSSLFQTPEFESTGAIFWPDYWHPKRTIFNIHAKSMLWELLDVPFVDMFEQESGQLLLDRRRHAVPMKLAFFYMFHRPNYFTKLKVAHGDKDLFRFAWLKLNASFHMVQSPPAVAGKVINGTFCGMTMVQFDLGGNVLFLHRNQFKLTGKLAGLKKREAPEADGLPDPVIWTHLLSFDNTYDTNHYIIDTYRGQPAFPKSQSCFGKRKLEKDPHFTSQNFSTLSFAGLENTVRQFAVDAVNLLPPRHNADTMRQRLAG
;
A
#
# COMPACT_ATOMS: atom_id res chain seq x y z
N MET A 1 0.10 0.05 -21.81
CA MET A 1 0.59 1.43 -22.06
C MET A 1 2.10 1.40 -22.13
N GLU A 2 2.63 1.58 -23.34
CA GLU A 2 4.07 1.61 -23.61
C GLU A 2 4.70 2.89 -23.04
N TRP A 3 5.85 2.75 -22.39
CA TRP A 3 6.70 3.87 -21.97
C TRP A 3 7.95 3.88 -22.86
N ARG A 4 8.09 4.91 -23.71
CA ARG A 4 9.33 5.22 -24.43
C ARG A 4 10.09 6.28 -23.63
N SER A 5 11.36 6.03 -23.37
CA SER A 5 12.28 6.97 -22.72
C SER A 5 13.03 7.79 -23.77
N PRO A 6 13.25 9.11 -23.60
CA PRO A 6 14.16 9.87 -24.46
C PRO A 6 15.62 9.69 -24.04
N SER A 7 16.48 9.81 -25.06
CA SER A 7 17.92 9.57 -25.11
C SER A 7 18.79 10.61 -24.40
N LYS A 8 20.01 10.15 -24.08
CA LYS A 8 21.16 10.85 -23.48
C LYS A 8 21.65 12.06 -24.29
N ILE A 9 22.10 13.10 -23.61
CA ILE A 9 23.11 14.06 -24.11
C ILE A 9 24.30 14.02 -23.14
N ALA A 10 25.48 13.85 -23.72
CA ALA A 10 26.77 13.82 -23.03
C ALA A 10 27.33 15.25 -22.87
N SER A 11 28.00 15.53 -21.75
CA SER A 11 28.96 16.63 -21.67
C SER A 11 30.09 16.30 -20.68
N ARG A 12 31.26 16.85 -21.01
CA ARG A 12 32.62 16.46 -20.63
C ARG A 12 33.02 16.91 -19.21
N GLN A 13 33.94 16.16 -18.60
CA GLN A 13 34.78 16.62 -17.48
C GLN A 13 35.73 17.75 -17.91
N PRO A 14 36.24 18.52 -16.93
CA PRO A 14 37.69 18.52 -16.72
C PRO A 14 38.14 18.40 -15.26
N ARG A 15 39.47 18.25 -15.13
CA ARG A 15 40.26 17.67 -14.04
C ARG A 15 40.57 18.62 -12.86
N ARG A 16 40.80 17.96 -11.71
CA ARG A 16 41.67 18.24 -10.54
C ARG A 16 42.34 19.62 -10.37
N SER A 17 42.22 20.15 -9.15
CA SER A 17 43.28 20.92 -8.47
C SER A 17 43.32 20.54 -6.97
N THR A 18 44.52 20.51 -6.40
CA THR A 18 44.92 19.85 -5.15
C THR A 18 45.20 20.82 -4.00
N SER A 19 44.95 20.32 -2.78
CA SER A 19 45.73 20.54 -1.54
C SER A 19 46.09 21.98 -1.12
N ALA A 20 45.25 22.58 -0.27
CA ALA A 20 45.68 23.59 0.73
C ALA A 20 44.62 23.84 1.83
N ALA A 21 43.34 23.52 1.60
CA ALA A 21 42.25 23.92 2.50
C ALA A 21 41.92 22.93 3.65
N ARG A 22 42.68 21.83 3.81
CA ARG A 22 42.38 20.79 4.81
C ARG A 22 43.15 20.90 6.13
N TRP A 23 44.14 21.79 6.23
CA TRP A 23 44.97 21.93 7.44
C TRP A 23 44.59 23.13 8.34
N LEU A 24 43.74 24.04 7.87
CA LEU A 24 43.31 25.21 8.65
C LEU A 24 42.04 24.97 9.49
N LEU A 25 41.30 23.89 9.23
CA LEU A 25 40.06 23.58 9.98
C LEU A 25 40.31 22.75 11.25
N TYR A 26 41.48 22.10 11.38
CA TYR A 26 41.83 21.23 12.51
C TYR A 26 42.46 21.99 13.70
N LEU A 27 42.92 23.22 13.51
CA LEU A 27 43.56 24.04 14.56
C LEU A 27 42.58 24.98 15.30
N LEU A 28 41.32 25.08 14.86
CA LEU A 28 40.30 25.94 15.46
C LEU A 28 39.33 25.21 16.40
N ILE A 29 39.42 23.88 16.52
CA ILE A 29 38.46 23.06 17.29
C ILE A 29 39.00 22.67 18.69
N LEU A 30 40.25 23.02 19.04
CA LEU A 30 40.91 22.51 20.26
C LEU A 30 41.15 23.53 21.39
N THR A 31 40.53 24.71 21.40
CA THR A 31 40.80 25.72 22.47
C THR A 31 39.59 26.43 23.06
N CYS A 32 38.40 25.82 23.10
CA CYS A 32 37.30 26.35 23.92
C CYS A 32 36.44 25.23 24.52
N ILE A 33 37.02 24.44 25.42
CA ILE A 33 36.26 23.67 26.42
C ILE A 33 36.88 23.98 27.79
N SER A 34 35.99 24.14 28.79
CA SER A 34 36.20 24.47 30.21
C SER A 34 36.04 25.99 30.48
N TYR A 35 35.07 26.49 31.25
CA TYR A 35 34.39 25.97 32.44
C TYR A 35 32.96 26.56 32.63
N THR A 36 32.08 25.73 33.21
CA THR A 36 30.97 26.01 34.15
C THR A 36 29.67 26.75 33.77
N SER A 37 28.59 25.97 33.92
CA SER A 37 27.16 26.21 34.17
C SER A 37 26.71 27.56 34.76
N LEU A 38 25.68 28.16 34.13
CA LEU A 38 24.60 28.86 34.83
C LEU A 38 23.30 28.81 34.01
N LEU A 39 22.23 28.30 34.64
CA LEU A 39 20.86 28.27 34.14
C LEU A 39 20.26 29.69 34.20
N LEU A 40 19.85 30.24 33.06
CA LEU A 40 18.84 31.31 32.99
C LEU A 40 17.94 31.06 31.77
N ALA A 41 16.71 30.65 32.05
CA ALA A 41 15.60 30.68 31.10
C ALA A 41 15.11 32.12 30.98
N TRP A 42 14.88 32.63 29.77
CA TRP A 42 13.97 33.76 29.51
C TRP A 42 13.19 33.54 28.19
N PRO A 43 11.91 33.94 28.14
CA PRO A 43 11.03 33.76 26.99
C PRO A 43 11.24 34.88 25.97
N SER A 44 11.37 34.53 24.69
CA SER A 44 11.38 35.52 23.60
C SER A 44 9.98 35.66 23.02
N ASP A 45 9.14 36.45 23.68
CA ASP A 45 7.98 37.08 23.06
C ASP A 45 8.28 38.54 22.75
N SER A 46 7.94 38.92 21.52
CA SER A 46 7.69 40.28 21.02
C SER A 46 8.80 41.35 21.13
N LEU A 47 9.31 41.80 19.98
CA LEU A 47 9.34 43.22 19.57
C LEU A 47 10.15 43.38 18.27
N SER A 48 9.46 43.39 17.13
CA SER A 48 9.89 44.21 15.99
C SER A 48 8.69 45.05 15.55
N PHE A 49 8.84 46.34 15.84
CA PHE A 49 7.87 47.40 15.69
C PHE A 49 7.53 47.66 14.22
N ALA A 50 6.29 48.06 14.03
CA ALA A 50 5.67 48.40 12.76
C ALA A 50 6.37 49.53 12.01
N LEU A 51 6.65 49.29 10.73
CA LEU A 51 6.63 50.28 9.66
C LEU A 51 5.93 49.64 8.46
N ARG A 52 4.59 49.55 8.52
CA ARG A 52 3.76 49.33 7.34
C ARG A 52 3.19 50.68 6.91
N SER A 53 3.50 51.03 5.67
CA SER A 53 2.87 52.13 4.95
C SER A 53 1.36 51.90 4.91
N ALA A 54 0.61 52.66 5.71
CA ALA A 54 -0.84 52.68 5.65
C ALA A 54 -1.25 53.48 4.41
N ASN A 55 -1.50 52.78 3.29
CA ASN A 55 -2.39 53.15 2.17
C ASN A 55 -1.97 52.41 0.88
N ASP A 56 -1.98 51.07 0.88
CA ASP A 56 -2.06 50.29 -0.35
C ASP A 56 -3.52 49.83 -0.56
N PRO A 57 -4.22 50.22 -1.64
CA PRO A 57 -5.57 49.77 -1.94
C PRO A 57 -5.73 48.24 -2.09
N TYR A 58 -4.64 47.49 -2.12
CA TYR A 58 -4.64 46.02 -2.15
C TYR A 58 -4.67 45.32 -0.78
N ASP A 59 -4.56 46.04 0.34
CA ASP A 59 -4.48 45.44 1.70
C ASP A 59 -5.85 45.03 2.29
N GLN A 60 -6.93 45.05 1.48
CA GLN A 60 -8.27 44.59 1.87
C GLN A 60 -8.68 43.23 1.29
N LEU A 61 -7.76 42.50 0.65
CA LEU A 61 -8.06 41.14 0.22
C LEU A 61 -8.11 40.20 1.44
N PRO A 62 -9.18 39.41 1.62
CA PRO A 62 -9.26 38.45 2.73
C PRO A 62 -8.05 37.52 2.70
N GLU A 63 -7.35 37.40 3.83
CA GLU A 63 -6.24 36.47 3.97
C GLU A 63 -6.74 35.03 3.69
N VAL A 64 -6.18 34.39 2.66
CA VAL A 64 -6.58 33.03 2.26
C VAL A 64 -5.82 32.02 3.11
N LYS A 65 -6.49 31.47 4.13
CA LYS A 65 -5.90 30.56 5.12
C LYS A 65 -5.80 29.14 4.58
N VAL A 66 -4.87 28.33 5.06
CA VAL A 66 -4.95 26.88 4.82
C VAL A 66 -6.14 26.33 5.60
N LEU A 67 -6.95 25.46 4.98
CA LEU A 67 -8.04 24.80 5.72
C LEU A 67 -7.45 23.98 6.88
N PRO A 68 -7.82 24.26 8.14
CA PRO A 68 -7.22 23.60 9.30
C PRO A 68 -7.40 22.08 9.24
N MET A 69 -6.37 21.37 9.70
CA MET A 69 -6.46 19.93 9.93
C MET A 69 -7.33 19.63 11.16
N GLY A 70 -8.02 18.50 11.14
CA GLY A 70 -8.89 18.09 12.23
C GLY A 70 -10.24 18.81 12.30
N ASP A 71 -10.47 19.85 11.49
CA ASP A 71 -11.73 20.59 11.44
C ASP A 71 -12.90 19.66 11.05
N THR A 72 -13.84 19.51 11.98
CA THR A 72 -15.05 18.69 11.85
C THR A 72 -16.25 19.47 11.32
N LYS A 73 -16.14 20.80 11.22
CA LYS A 73 -17.24 21.64 10.82
C LYS A 73 -17.64 21.29 9.39
N GLN A 74 -18.91 20.91 9.23
CA GLN A 74 -19.49 20.81 7.90
C GLN A 74 -19.68 22.23 7.36
N ARG A 75 -18.92 22.58 6.33
CA ARG A 75 -18.92 23.91 5.73
C ARG A 75 -19.60 23.88 4.36
N LYS A 76 -20.09 25.03 3.92
CA LYS A 76 -20.65 25.20 2.57
C LYS A 76 -19.69 26.07 1.78
N PHE A 77 -18.87 25.43 0.96
CA PHE A 77 -17.87 26.13 0.16
C PHE A 77 -18.41 26.56 -1.19
N ARG A 78 -18.10 27.81 -1.56
CA ARG A 78 -18.18 28.34 -2.91
C ARG A 78 -16.77 28.34 -3.51
N CYS A 79 -16.60 27.74 -4.68
CA CYS A 79 -15.30 27.78 -5.36
C CYS A 79 -15.03 29.18 -5.91
N ILE A 80 -13.81 29.69 -5.68
CA ILE A 80 -13.33 30.96 -6.24
C ILE A 80 -12.48 30.71 -7.48
N GLY A 81 -11.53 29.76 -7.42
CA GLY A 81 -10.70 29.40 -8.56
C GLY A 81 -9.45 28.62 -8.20
N TRP A 82 -8.70 28.22 -9.21
CA TRP A 82 -7.35 27.70 -9.05
C TRP A 82 -6.35 28.84 -8.95
N ARG A 83 -5.49 28.78 -7.94
CA ARG A 83 -4.43 29.73 -7.66
C ARG A 83 -3.09 29.08 -7.93
N ALA A 84 -2.45 29.44 -9.04
CA ALA A 84 -1.14 28.91 -9.39
C ALA A 84 -0.01 29.53 -8.55
N THR A 85 0.99 28.72 -8.23
CA THR A 85 2.20 29.17 -7.53
C THR A 85 3.45 28.71 -8.27
N SER A 86 4.60 29.30 -7.91
CA SER A 86 5.92 28.92 -8.40
C SER A 86 6.67 28.01 -7.41
N ASN A 87 7.91 27.63 -7.73
CA ASN A 87 8.80 26.83 -6.88
C ASN A 87 8.27 25.45 -6.45
N CYS A 88 7.36 24.86 -7.23
CA CYS A 88 6.81 23.52 -6.98
C CYS A 88 6.21 23.32 -5.57
N THR A 89 5.72 24.39 -4.95
CA THR A 89 5.06 24.36 -3.64
C THR A 89 3.76 25.18 -3.65
N PRO A 90 2.67 24.69 -3.02
CA PRO A 90 1.41 25.45 -2.92
C PRO A 90 1.56 26.72 -2.08
N SER A 91 2.61 26.83 -1.27
CA SER A 91 2.97 28.03 -0.50
C SER A 91 3.95 28.95 -1.23
N GLY A 92 4.28 28.66 -2.49
CA GLY A 92 5.22 29.45 -3.28
C GLY A 92 4.63 30.80 -3.71
N PRO A 93 5.47 31.69 -4.28
CA PRO A 93 5.00 32.95 -4.83
C PRO A 93 3.84 32.75 -5.81
N ARG A 94 2.85 33.64 -5.75
CA ARG A 94 1.66 33.61 -6.61
C ARG A 94 2.02 33.90 -8.06
N ASP A 95 1.38 33.17 -8.97
CA ASP A 95 1.50 33.32 -10.42
C ASP A 95 0.11 33.54 -11.01
N SER A 96 -0.36 34.79 -10.96
CA SER A 96 -1.72 35.16 -11.36
C SER A 96 -2.00 34.90 -12.84
N ALA A 97 -0.97 34.94 -13.70
CA ALA A 97 -1.10 34.66 -15.13
C ALA A 97 -1.51 33.20 -15.42
N ARG A 98 -1.31 32.29 -14.47
CA ARG A 98 -1.64 30.86 -14.61
C ARG A 98 -2.83 30.41 -13.75
N ASP A 99 -3.55 31.35 -13.13
CA ASP A 99 -4.81 31.06 -12.46
C ASP A 99 -5.84 30.49 -13.45
N GLN A 100 -6.77 29.69 -12.93
CA GLN A 100 -7.81 29.07 -13.76
C GLN A 100 -9.18 29.17 -13.07
N PRO A 101 -10.27 29.26 -13.84
CA PRO A 101 -11.62 29.23 -13.28
C PRO A 101 -11.95 27.85 -12.71
N CYS A 102 -12.93 27.79 -11.81
CA CYS A 102 -13.33 26.58 -11.09
C CYS A 102 -13.69 25.36 -11.97
N SER A 103 -14.22 25.62 -13.17
CA SER A 103 -14.67 24.59 -14.11
C SER A 103 -13.54 24.01 -14.97
N ARG A 104 -12.38 24.68 -15.01
CA ARG A 104 -11.25 24.21 -15.81
C ARG A 104 -10.64 22.96 -15.19
N THR A 105 -10.46 21.92 -16.00
CA THR A 105 -9.67 20.76 -15.61
C THR A 105 -8.20 21.13 -15.47
N ILE A 106 -7.66 20.86 -14.30
CA ILE A 106 -6.27 21.08 -13.94
C ILE A 106 -5.49 19.83 -14.36
N TYR A 107 -4.83 19.93 -15.50
CA TYR A 107 -3.93 18.90 -16.04
C TYR A 107 -2.49 19.30 -15.76
N ASN A 108 -1.67 18.35 -15.30
CA ASN A 108 -0.21 18.46 -15.32
C ASN A 108 0.33 19.84 -14.88
N SER A 109 -0.40 20.55 -14.02
CA SER A 109 -0.13 21.97 -13.80
C SER A 109 1.07 22.06 -12.87
N ASN A 110 1.69 23.23 -12.76
CA ASN A 110 2.67 23.45 -11.69
C ASN A 110 1.93 23.57 -10.34
N ALA A 111 2.67 23.83 -9.27
CA ALA A 111 2.11 23.92 -7.93
C ALA A 111 1.00 25.00 -7.80
N GLY A 112 0.18 24.84 -6.77
CA GLY A 112 -0.91 25.76 -6.46
C GLY A 112 -1.96 25.14 -5.54
N TYR A 113 -3.10 25.81 -5.42
CA TYR A 113 -4.22 25.37 -4.59
C TYR A 113 -5.56 25.83 -5.18
N CYS A 114 -6.65 25.18 -4.78
CA CYS A 114 -7.99 25.69 -5.00
C CYS A 114 -8.36 26.66 -3.87
N GLU A 115 -8.74 27.88 -4.23
CA GLU A 115 -9.31 28.85 -3.30
C GLU A 115 -10.82 28.65 -3.23
N VAL A 116 -11.32 28.49 -2.00
CA VAL A 116 -12.74 28.34 -1.69
C VAL A 116 -13.15 29.33 -0.60
N GLU A 117 -14.41 29.75 -0.61
CA GLU A 117 -14.99 30.64 0.39
C GLU A 117 -16.09 29.92 1.15
N ASP A 118 -16.06 29.96 2.49
CA ASP A 118 -17.15 29.47 3.31
C ASP A 118 -18.32 30.48 3.24
N THR A 119 -19.41 30.07 2.59
CA THR A 119 -20.58 30.93 2.35
C THR A 119 -21.27 31.43 3.62
N GLN A 120 -20.98 30.83 4.78
CA GLN A 120 -21.56 31.25 6.06
C GLN A 120 -20.70 32.28 6.79
N SER A 121 -19.38 32.09 6.82
CA SER A 121 -18.47 33.00 7.56
C SER A 121 -17.79 34.04 6.67
N GLY A 122 -17.83 33.88 5.34
CA GLY A 122 -17.07 34.69 4.40
C GLY A 122 -15.57 34.40 4.38
N GLU A 123 -15.08 33.48 5.21
CA GLU A 123 -13.66 33.13 5.26
C GLU A 123 -13.21 32.38 4.00
N ARG A 124 -11.95 32.62 3.60
CA ARG A 124 -11.36 31.97 2.43
C ARG A 124 -10.29 30.96 2.82
N PHE A 125 -10.29 29.83 2.12
CA PHE A 125 -9.41 28.71 2.39
C PHE A 125 -8.69 28.18 1.14
N GLN A 126 -7.47 27.73 1.35
CA GLN A 126 -6.67 26.94 0.41
C GLN A 126 -6.97 25.45 0.64
N VAL A 127 -7.41 24.75 -0.40
CA VAL A 127 -7.70 23.31 -0.40
C VAL A 127 -7.18 22.65 -1.67
N MET A 128 -7.12 21.32 -1.70
CA MET A 128 -6.52 20.53 -2.79
C MET A 128 -5.11 21.06 -3.13
N ARG A 129 -4.32 21.31 -2.09
CA ARG A 129 -3.01 21.94 -2.24
C ARG A 129 -2.05 20.98 -2.92
N ARG A 130 -1.33 21.47 -3.92
CA ARG A 130 -0.58 20.64 -4.83
C ARG A 130 0.84 21.16 -5.03
N HIS A 131 1.79 20.27 -4.83
CA HIS A 131 3.16 20.33 -5.32
C HIS A 131 3.24 19.79 -6.76
N CYS A 132 4.37 19.99 -7.43
CA CYS A 132 4.59 19.44 -8.77
C CYS A 132 4.45 17.91 -8.84
N THR A 133 4.72 17.19 -7.74
CA THR A 133 4.68 15.73 -7.69
C THR A 133 3.49 15.17 -6.91
N SER A 134 2.52 15.97 -6.46
CA SER A 134 1.44 15.45 -5.59
C SER A 134 0.51 14.43 -6.23
N LEU A 135 0.50 14.37 -7.57
CA LEU A 135 -0.36 13.53 -8.37
C LEU A 135 0.42 12.92 -9.54
N PHE A 136 0.03 11.72 -9.97
CA PHE A 136 0.50 11.17 -11.25
C PHE A 136 0.09 12.06 -12.42
N GLN A 137 0.91 12.06 -13.48
CA GLN A 137 0.68 12.87 -14.69
C GLN A 137 -0.71 12.67 -15.31
N ALA A 138 -1.25 11.45 -15.22
CA ALA A 138 -2.56 11.09 -15.76
C ALA A 138 -3.73 11.38 -14.80
N ALA A 139 -3.49 11.90 -13.60
CA ALA A 139 -4.54 12.34 -12.68
C ALA A 139 -4.92 13.80 -12.98
N HIS A 140 -6.19 14.12 -12.80
CA HIS A 140 -6.74 15.44 -13.10
C HIS A 140 -7.91 15.72 -12.15
N PHE A 141 -8.15 16.99 -11.88
CA PHE A 141 -9.24 17.45 -11.02
C PHE A 141 -9.68 18.86 -11.42
N ARG A 142 -10.76 19.35 -10.82
CA ARG A 142 -11.27 20.72 -10.98
C ARG A 142 -11.51 21.32 -9.62
N CYS A 143 -11.31 22.63 -9.46
CA CYS A 143 -11.57 23.28 -8.17
C CYS A 143 -13.07 23.29 -7.79
N GLN A 144 -13.98 23.20 -8.75
CA GLN A 144 -15.40 22.99 -8.43
C GLN A 144 -15.68 21.64 -7.72
N ASP A 145 -14.79 20.64 -7.85
CA ASP A 145 -14.92 19.36 -7.17
C ASP A 145 -14.35 19.40 -5.72
N ALA A 146 -13.79 20.54 -5.29
CA ALA A 146 -13.09 20.68 -4.02
C ALA A 146 -13.99 20.45 -2.80
N LEU A 147 -15.28 20.81 -2.88
CA LEU A 147 -16.23 20.54 -1.79
C LEU A 147 -16.29 19.05 -1.46
N GLY A 148 -16.38 18.19 -2.47
CA GLY A 148 -16.42 16.75 -2.25
C GLY A 148 -15.11 16.19 -1.67
N PHE A 149 -13.96 16.76 -2.08
CA PHE A 149 -12.65 16.42 -1.52
C PHE A 149 -12.56 16.78 -0.04
N VAL A 150 -12.95 18.01 0.32
CA VAL A 150 -12.91 18.48 1.71
C VAL A 150 -13.95 17.76 2.58
N ASP A 151 -15.14 17.51 2.05
CA ASP A 151 -16.19 16.79 2.78
C ASP A 151 -15.83 15.32 3.03
N PHE A 152 -14.88 14.74 2.28
CA PHE A 152 -14.49 13.35 2.45
C PHE A 152 -14.01 13.05 3.88
N ARG A 153 -13.17 13.92 4.46
CA ARG A 153 -12.70 13.75 5.84
C ARG A 153 -13.82 13.86 6.89
N VAL A 154 -14.79 14.75 6.64
CA VAL A 154 -15.95 14.93 7.52
C VAL A 154 -16.86 13.69 7.44
N LYS A 155 -17.13 13.19 6.22
CA LYS A 155 -17.90 11.96 6.00
C LYS A 155 -17.21 10.74 6.60
N ALA A 156 -15.88 10.64 6.47
CA ALA A 156 -15.09 9.58 7.08
C ALA A 156 -15.25 9.56 8.60
N ARG A 157 -15.19 10.74 9.25
CA ARG A 157 -15.41 10.88 10.69
C ARG A 157 -16.85 10.50 11.08
N LYS A 158 -17.85 11.02 10.38
CA LYS A 158 -19.27 10.66 10.60
C LYS A 158 -19.53 9.16 10.42
N ALA A 159 -18.81 8.50 9.52
CA ALA A 159 -18.93 7.06 9.31
C ALA A 159 -18.44 6.24 10.51
N VAL A 160 -17.48 6.76 11.28
CA VAL A 160 -16.96 6.12 12.50
C VAL A 160 -17.54 6.67 13.79
N GLU A 161 -18.18 7.86 13.81
CA GLU A 161 -18.90 8.40 14.97
C GLU A 161 -19.89 7.38 15.55
N LYS A 162 -20.62 6.69 14.68
CA LYS A 162 -21.55 5.61 15.07
C LYS A 162 -20.85 4.38 15.65
N ALA A 163 -19.56 4.24 15.39
CA ALA A 163 -18.74 3.13 15.86
C ALA A 163 -17.99 3.43 17.18
N PHE A 164 -17.96 4.69 17.63
CA PHE A 164 -17.39 5.05 18.94
C PHE A 164 -18.31 4.75 20.13
N ILE A 165 -19.55 4.32 19.89
CA ILE A 165 -20.47 3.90 20.94
C ILE A 165 -19.93 2.60 21.54
N PRO A 166 -19.82 2.44 22.88
CA PRO A 166 -19.24 1.26 23.51
C PRO A 166 -19.85 -0.09 23.09
N GLU A 167 -21.09 -0.08 22.62
CA GLU A 167 -21.83 -1.26 22.16
C GLU A 167 -21.61 -1.58 20.67
N PHE A 168 -20.86 -0.75 19.94
CA PHE A 168 -20.59 -1.01 18.53
C PHE A 168 -19.72 -2.25 18.40
N VAL A 169 -20.26 -3.23 17.68
CA VAL A 169 -19.56 -4.44 17.29
C VAL A 169 -19.60 -4.55 15.78
N LEU A 170 -18.52 -5.05 15.19
CA LEU A 170 -18.53 -5.44 13.79
C LEU A 170 -19.55 -6.57 13.58
N PRO A 171 -20.07 -6.74 12.34
CA PRO A 171 -20.95 -7.85 12.03
C PRO A 171 -20.33 -9.18 12.47
N ASN A 172 -21.19 -10.08 12.95
CA ASN A 172 -20.85 -11.46 13.35
C ASN A 172 -19.86 -11.60 14.52
N VAL A 173 -19.52 -10.52 15.22
CA VAL A 173 -18.83 -10.56 16.51
C VAL A 173 -19.85 -10.84 17.62
N ALA A 174 -19.62 -11.86 18.45
CA ALA A 174 -20.59 -12.27 19.47
C ALA A 174 -20.75 -11.21 20.57
N LYS A 175 -22.00 -10.77 20.83
CA LYS A 175 -22.33 -9.95 22.00
C LYS A 175 -22.32 -10.86 23.25
N GLY A 176 -21.33 -10.71 24.13
CA GLY A 176 -21.38 -11.26 25.50
C GLY A 176 -20.94 -12.72 25.70
N SER A 177 -20.26 -13.35 24.75
CA SER A 177 -19.73 -14.72 24.93
C SER A 177 -18.22 -14.69 25.24
N GLN A 178 -17.84 -15.20 26.42
CA GLN A 178 -16.46 -15.59 26.73
C GLN A 178 -16.02 -16.88 26.03
N ASN A 179 -16.91 -17.53 25.27
CA ASN A 179 -16.49 -18.59 24.35
C ASN A 179 -15.86 -17.91 23.13
N HIS A 180 -14.54 -17.75 23.20
CA HIS A 180 -13.67 -17.47 22.07
C HIS A 180 -14.01 -18.49 20.96
N ARG A 181 -14.65 -18.06 19.88
CA ARG A 181 -14.65 -18.88 18.66
C ARG A 181 -13.20 -18.91 18.17
N ARG A 182 -12.73 -20.13 17.91
CA ARG A 182 -11.32 -20.45 17.72
C ARG A 182 -10.73 -19.74 16.49
N MET A 183 -9.42 -19.77 16.47
CA MET A 183 -8.47 -19.04 15.63
C MET A 183 -8.40 -19.60 14.22
N GLU A 184 -8.58 -18.78 13.18
CA GLU A 184 -8.84 -19.33 11.84
C GLU A 184 -8.25 -18.52 10.66
N SER A 185 -7.78 -19.20 9.61
CA SER A 185 -7.07 -18.63 8.43
C SER A 185 -7.81 -18.87 7.10
N SER A 186 -7.34 -18.36 5.95
CA SER A 186 -8.01 -18.56 4.64
C SER A 186 -7.03 -18.56 3.44
N LEU A 187 -6.70 -19.68 2.78
CA LEU A 187 -6.74 -19.85 1.30
C LEU A 187 -6.32 -21.24 0.72
N TRP A 188 -6.70 -21.59 -0.54
CA TRP A 188 -6.84 -22.97 -1.13
C TRP A 188 -5.57 -23.63 -1.54
N SER A 189 -4.66 -22.82 -2.04
CA SER A 189 -3.33 -23.24 -2.37
C SER A 189 -2.46 -23.36 -1.10
N THR A 190 -2.95 -22.83 0.03
CA THR A 190 -2.40 -22.89 1.40
C THR A 190 -3.07 -24.00 2.25
N LEU A 191 -4.12 -24.66 1.75
CA LEU A 191 -5.06 -25.48 2.55
C LEU A 191 -4.52 -26.80 3.10
N SER A 192 -3.55 -27.44 2.45
CA SER A 192 -2.99 -28.70 2.96
C SER A 192 -1.82 -28.48 3.93
N LEU A 193 -1.31 -27.25 4.01
CA LEU A 193 -0.14 -26.90 4.81
C LEU A 193 -0.54 -26.39 6.20
N LEU A 194 -1.72 -25.78 6.30
CA LEU A 194 -2.23 -25.19 7.54
C LEU A 194 -3.27 -26.10 8.19
N ARG A 195 -2.93 -26.74 9.31
CA ARG A 195 -3.85 -27.53 10.15
C ARG A 195 -4.61 -26.65 11.15
N VAL A 196 -5.13 -25.52 10.70
CA VAL A 196 -5.95 -24.61 11.53
C VAL A 196 -7.36 -24.52 10.97
N PRO A 197 -8.38 -24.21 11.80
CA PRO A 197 -9.72 -23.98 11.30
C PRO A 197 -9.75 -22.74 10.36
N MET A 198 -10.68 -22.65 9.39
CA MET A 198 -10.58 -21.67 8.28
C MET A 198 -11.91 -21.11 7.77
N HIS A 199 -12.00 -19.78 7.58
CA HIS A 199 -13.19 -19.08 7.04
C HIS A 199 -12.94 -18.46 5.67
N TRP A 200 -13.88 -18.67 4.75
CA TRP A 200 -13.69 -18.29 3.35
C TRP A 200 -14.78 -17.39 2.82
N PHE A 201 -14.38 -16.45 1.96
CA PHE A 201 -15.29 -15.50 1.36
C PHE A 201 -15.19 -15.52 -0.17
N GLU A 202 -16.31 -15.81 -0.85
CA GLU A 202 -16.35 -15.90 -2.32
C GLU A 202 -17.03 -14.70 -2.96
N LEU A 203 -16.43 -14.25 -4.05
CA LEU A 203 -16.98 -13.29 -4.99
C LEU A 203 -17.86 -13.95 -6.06
N TYR A 204 -19.17 -13.67 -6.04
CA TYR A 204 -20.15 -13.82 -7.12
C TYR A 204 -19.90 -14.97 -8.17
N SER A 205 -20.44 -16.14 -7.88
CA SER A 205 -21.02 -17.16 -8.77
C SER A 205 -20.48 -17.30 -10.20
N PHE A 206 -19.34 -17.98 -10.34
CA PHE A 206 -19.18 -18.96 -11.42
C PHE A 206 -19.27 -20.38 -10.82
N PRO A 207 -20.28 -21.20 -11.16
CA PRO A 207 -20.54 -22.47 -10.48
C PRO A 207 -19.43 -23.53 -10.64
N GLY A 208 -18.59 -23.42 -11.69
CA GLY A 208 -17.47 -24.33 -11.97
C GLY A 208 -16.34 -24.29 -10.93
N PRO A 209 -15.69 -23.13 -10.68
CA PRO A 209 -14.53 -23.00 -9.78
C PRO A 209 -14.76 -23.33 -8.29
N LEU A 210 -15.99 -23.59 -7.86
CA LEU A 210 -16.31 -23.90 -6.45
C LEU A 210 -16.24 -25.39 -6.11
N THR A 211 -16.18 -26.26 -7.10
CA THR A 211 -16.19 -27.72 -6.87
C THR A 211 -15.04 -28.21 -5.99
N PRO A 212 -13.79 -27.74 -6.18
CA PRO A 212 -12.70 -28.07 -5.28
C PRO A 212 -13.02 -27.58 -3.87
N LEU A 213 -13.37 -26.28 -3.71
CA LEU A 213 -13.69 -25.67 -2.42
C LEU A 213 -14.73 -26.46 -1.62
N LYS A 214 -15.82 -26.86 -2.28
CA LYS A 214 -16.91 -27.65 -1.66
C LYS A 214 -16.41 -29.00 -1.16
N ARG A 215 -15.63 -29.72 -1.95
CA ARG A 215 -15.10 -31.04 -1.54
C ARG A 215 -14.25 -30.96 -0.28
N LEU A 216 -13.54 -29.84 -0.06
CA LEU A 216 -12.75 -29.72 1.16
C LEU A 216 -13.60 -29.40 2.38
N VAL A 217 -14.59 -28.51 2.24
CA VAL A 217 -15.57 -28.27 3.30
C VAL A 217 -16.25 -29.59 3.69
N ASP A 218 -16.55 -30.45 2.70
CA ASP A 218 -17.11 -31.78 2.95
C ASP A 218 -16.10 -32.72 3.64
N SER A 219 -14.80 -32.52 3.44
CA SER A 219 -13.73 -33.35 4.04
C SER A 219 -13.22 -32.88 5.40
N ASP A 220 -13.44 -31.60 5.73
CA ASP A 220 -12.95 -30.96 6.95
C ASP A 220 -13.99 -29.99 7.51
N ALA A 221 -14.66 -30.43 8.57
CA ALA A 221 -15.70 -29.66 9.25
C ALA A 221 -15.19 -28.37 9.93
N THR A 222 -13.87 -28.19 10.02
CA THR A 222 -13.23 -26.98 10.53
C THR A 222 -13.15 -25.85 9.51
N ILE A 223 -13.51 -26.13 8.25
CA ILE A 223 -13.47 -25.19 7.14
C ILE A 223 -14.89 -24.76 6.81
N THR A 224 -15.14 -23.46 6.84
CA THR A 224 -16.44 -22.87 6.48
C THR A 224 -16.33 -21.94 5.30
N PHE A 225 -17.44 -21.82 4.57
CA PHE A 225 -17.53 -21.02 3.37
C PHE A 225 -18.70 -20.05 3.45
N HIS A 226 -18.42 -18.80 3.13
CA HIS A 226 -19.38 -17.71 3.14
C HIS A 226 -19.35 -17.00 1.77
N LYS A 227 -20.53 -16.85 1.17
CA LYS A 227 -20.65 -16.09 -0.07
C LYS A 227 -20.66 -14.59 0.22
N ILE A 228 -19.98 -13.80 -0.61
CA ILE A 228 -20.11 -12.34 -0.65
C ILE A 228 -21.23 -12.00 -1.63
N ASP A 229 -22.39 -11.59 -1.10
CA ASP A 229 -23.53 -11.16 -1.91
C ASP A 229 -23.52 -9.66 -2.26
N ASP A 230 -22.61 -8.87 -1.67
CA ASP A 230 -22.47 -7.44 -1.96
C ASP A 230 -21.73 -7.21 -3.27
N THR A 231 -22.45 -6.73 -4.30
CA THR A 231 -21.90 -6.44 -5.64
C THR A 231 -20.82 -5.36 -5.65
N ARG A 232 -20.68 -4.57 -4.58
CA ARG A 232 -19.60 -3.57 -4.47
C ARG A 232 -18.29 -4.21 -4.03
N ALA A 233 -18.34 -5.36 -3.35
CA ALA A 233 -17.20 -6.04 -2.76
C ALA A 233 -16.43 -6.91 -3.76
N MET A 234 -16.24 -6.40 -4.99
CA MET A 234 -15.48 -7.06 -6.06
C MET A 234 -14.01 -6.63 -6.11
N GLY A 235 -13.16 -7.54 -6.60
CA GLY A 235 -11.72 -7.32 -6.70
C GLY A 235 -11.11 -6.98 -5.33
N PHE A 236 -10.41 -5.85 -5.24
CA PHE A 236 -9.81 -5.35 -4.01
C PHE A 236 -10.81 -5.13 -2.87
N GLY A 237 -12.11 -4.92 -3.18
CA GLY A 237 -13.15 -4.75 -2.16
C GLY A 237 -13.44 -6.01 -1.35
N ALA A 238 -13.16 -7.20 -1.89
CA ALA A 238 -13.48 -8.46 -1.22
C ALA A 238 -12.67 -8.67 0.06
N LYS A 239 -11.40 -8.26 0.08
CA LYS A 239 -10.55 -8.39 1.27
C LYS A 239 -11.08 -7.57 2.44
N VAL A 240 -11.38 -6.29 2.18
CA VAL A 240 -11.95 -5.38 3.18
C VAL A 240 -13.32 -5.89 3.64
N PHE A 241 -14.15 -6.38 2.72
CA PHE A 241 -15.48 -6.90 3.05
C PHE A 241 -15.41 -8.18 3.90
N SER A 242 -14.56 -9.14 3.52
CA SER A 242 -14.41 -10.42 4.22
C SER A 242 -13.92 -10.23 5.65
N ILE A 243 -12.89 -9.41 5.85
CA ILE A 243 -12.41 -9.07 7.20
C ILE A 243 -13.49 -8.33 7.99
N TYR A 244 -14.19 -7.36 7.39
CA TYR A 244 -15.24 -6.61 8.09
C TYR A 244 -16.41 -7.51 8.52
N ASN A 245 -16.82 -8.49 7.70
CA ASN A 245 -17.97 -9.37 7.96
C ASN A 245 -17.59 -10.75 8.50
N SER A 246 -16.33 -10.97 8.88
CA SER A 246 -15.86 -12.25 9.43
C SER A 246 -16.67 -12.67 10.66
N PHE A 247 -16.81 -13.98 10.87
CA PHE A 247 -17.42 -14.55 12.10
C PHE A 247 -16.36 -14.79 13.20
N LEU A 248 -15.11 -14.47 12.92
CA LEU A 248 -13.96 -14.68 13.79
C LEU A 248 -13.59 -13.40 14.50
N ASP A 249 -13.36 -13.45 15.81
CA ASP A 249 -12.95 -12.27 16.57
C ASP A 249 -11.49 -11.86 16.26
N ARG A 250 -10.61 -12.84 16.06
CA ARG A 250 -9.21 -12.65 15.68
C ARG A 250 -8.95 -13.33 14.33
N VAL A 251 -8.41 -12.59 13.37
CA VAL A 251 -8.31 -13.00 11.97
C VAL A 251 -6.88 -12.84 11.48
N LEU A 252 -6.31 -13.92 10.94
CA LEU A 252 -5.19 -13.85 10.00
C LEU A 252 -5.78 -13.91 8.59
N PHE A 253 -5.78 -12.77 7.89
CA PHE A 253 -6.17 -12.74 6.49
C PHE A 253 -4.97 -13.09 5.62
N LEU A 254 -5.19 -13.88 4.56
CA LEU A 254 -4.19 -14.24 3.55
C LEU A 254 -4.80 -14.14 2.14
N ASP A 255 -4.04 -13.56 1.21
CA ASP A 255 -4.33 -13.59 -0.21
C ASP A 255 -4.16 -14.99 -0.81
N ALA A 256 -4.78 -15.19 -1.98
CA ALA A 256 -4.91 -16.49 -2.60
C ALA A 256 -3.62 -17.16 -3.09
N ASP A 257 -2.61 -16.33 -3.15
CA ASP A 257 -1.31 -16.57 -3.70
C ASP A 257 -0.23 -16.20 -2.67
N ASN A 258 -0.63 -16.17 -1.40
CA ASN A 258 0.24 -15.97 -0.25
C ASN A 258 0.38 -17.26 0.54
N PHE A 259 1.59 -17.82 0.51
CA PHE A 259 1.91 -19.14 1.01
C PHE A 259 2.75 -19.04 2.28
N PRO A 260 2.24 -19.48 3.44
CA PRO A 260 3.05 -19.63 4.63
C PRO A 260 4.00 -20.81 4.47
N VAL A 261 5.27 -20.63 4.85
CA VAL A 261 6.29 -21.69 4.82
C VAL A 261 6.26 -22.58 6.07
N GLN A 262 5.55 -22.12 7.11
CA GLN A 262 5.33 -22.82 8.38
C GLN A 262 4.00 -22.37 8.99
N ASP A 263 3.52 -23.07 10.02
CA ASP A 263 2.28 -22.71 10.71
C ASP A 263 2.36 -21.31 11.35
N PRO A 264 1.54 -20.33 10.92
CA PRO A 264 1.56 -18.97 11.44
C PRO A 264 0.76 -18.81 12.75
N SER A 265 0.26 -19.91 13.33
CA SER A 265 -0.57 -19.91 14.54
C SER A 265 0.04 -19.20 15.74
N SER A 266 1.35 -19.29 15.89
CA SER A 266 2.09 -18.65 16.98
C SER A 266 1.93 -17.13 16.99
N LEU A 267 1.64 -16.50 15.83
CA LEU A 267 1.48 -15.05 15.71
C LEU A 267 0.40 -14.49 16.65
N PHE A 268 -0.67 -15.26 16.90
CA PHE A 268 -1.78 -14.84 17.77
C PHE A 268 -1.42 -14.77 19.26
N GLN A 269 -0.26 -15.33 19.64
CA GLN A 269 0.26 -15.38 21.01
C GLN A 269 1.51 -14.50 21.17
N THR A 270 1.87 -13.75 20.13
CA THR A 270 3.03 -12.86 20.19
C THR A 270 2.74 -11.65 21.08
N PRO A 271 3.71 -11.18 21.89
CA PRO A 271 3.54 -9.98 22.70
C PRO A 271 3.09 -8.76 21.89
N GLU A 272 3.55 -8.64 20.65
CA GLU A 272 3.18 -7.59 19.70
C GLU A 272 1.70 -7.64 19.35
N PHE A 273 1.16 -8.83 19.05
CA PHE A 273 -0.26 -8.97 18.77
C PHE A 273 -1.12 -8.81 20.01
N GLU A 274 -0.73 -9.37 21.16
CA GLU A 274 -1.48 -9.19 22.41
C GLU A 274 -1.54 -7.73 22.85
N SER A 275 -0.40 -7.01 22.74
CA SER A 275 -0.29 -5.61 23.15
C SER A 275 -1.00 -4.65 22.20
N THR A 276 -1.02 -4.91 20.89
CA THR A 276 -1.57 -3.97 19.90
C THR A 276 -2.91 -4.41 19.29
N GLY A 277 -3.18 -5.71 19.22
CA GLY A 277 -4.30 -6.31 18.51
C GLY A 277 -4.21 -6.24 16.99
N ALA A 278 -3.11 -5.77 16.41
CA ALA A 278 -2.97 -5.66 14.95
C ALA A 278 -1.51 -5.82 14.53
N ILE A 279 -1.21 -6.76 13.63
CA ILE A 279 0.11 -6.89 12.98
C ILE A 279 -0.05 -6.66 11.47
N PHE A 280 0.79 -5.77 10.94
CA PHE A 280 0.90 -5.46 9.53
C PHE A 280 2.29 -5.79 8.99
N TRP A 281 2.36 -6.14 7.72
CA TRP A 281 3.61 -6.40 7.02
C TRP A 281 3.95 -5.27 6.06
N PRO A 282 5.25 -4.92 5.92
CA PRO A 282 5.68 -3.93 4.96
C PRO A 282 5.54 -4.46 3.52
N ASP A 283 5.22 -3.56 2.61
CA ASP A 283 5.40 -3.72 1.17
C ASP A 283 6.85 -3.32 0.81
N TYR A 284 7.26 -3.52 -0.44
CA TYR A 284 8.54 -3.04 -0.98
C TYR A 284 8.70 -1.52 -0.91
N TRP A 285 7.59 -0.79 -0.81
CA TRP A 285 7.59 0.64 -1.03
C TRP A 285 7.71 1.42 0.27
N HIS A 286 8.65 2.36 0.24
CA HIS A 286 8.78 3.42 1.22
C HIS A 286 8.38 4.75 0.58
N PRO A 287 7.84 5.75 1.31
CA PRO A 287 7.46 7.06 0.77
C PRO A 287 8.50 7.74 -0.13
N LYS A 288 9.79 7.49 0.12
CA LYS A 288 10.91 8.02 -0.68
C LYS A 288 11.02 7.40 -2.08
N ARG A 289 10.44 6.22 -2.31
CA ARG A 289 10.55 5.40 -3.54
C ARG A 289 9.23 4.78 -3.98
N THR A 290 8.10 5.26 -3.46
CA THR A 290 6.76 4.74 -3.76
C THR A 290 6.41 4.83 -5.24
N ILE A 291 5.78 3.77 -5.76
CA ILE A 291 5.15 3.76 -7.07
C ILE A 291 3.63 4.00 -6.99
N PHE A 292 3.10 4.28 -5.79
CA PHE A 292 1.67 4.41 -5.51
C PHE A 292 1.24 5.84 -5.14
N ASN A 293 2.16 6.81 -5.23
CA ASN A 293 1.92 8.21 -4.87
C ASN A 293 1.59 8.40 -3.37
N ILE A 294 2.17 7.56 -2.51
CA ILE A 294 2.07 7.62 -1.03
C ILE A 294 3.37 8.24 -0.46
N HIS A 295 3.67 9.47 -0.87
CA HIS A 295 4.86 10.21 -0.42
C HIS A 295 4.47 11.53 0.29
N ALA A 296 5.42 12.18 0.96
CA ALA A 296 5.18 13.40 1.75
C ALA A 296 4.39 14.51 1.03
N LYS A 297 4.62 14.67 -0.29
CA LYS A 297 3.96 15.71 -1.10
C LYS A 297 2.59 15.30 -1.67
N SER A 298 2.10 14.10 -1.37
CA SER A 298 0.86 13.58 -1.98
C SER A 298 -0.37 14.32 -1.47
N MET A 299 -1.36 14.55 -2.33
CA MET A 299 -2.66 15.08 -1.89
C MET A 299 -3.45 14.12 -0.99
N LEU A 300 -2.99 12.86 -0.87
CA LEU A 300 -3.52 11.86 0.04
C LEU A 300 -3.63 12.38 1.49
N TRP A 301 -2.59 13.03 2.00
CA TRP A 301 -2.52 13.44 3.41
C TRP A 301 -3.57 14.52 3.74
N GLU A 302 -3.81 15.43 2.80
CA GLU A 302 -4.89 16.42 2.93
C GLU A 302 -6.28 15.77 2.77
N LEU A 303 -6.44 14.83 1.85
CA LEU A 303 -7.69 14.08 1.64
C LEU A 303 -8.11 13.33 2.92
N LEU A 304 -7.16 12.62 3.53
CA LEU A 304 -7.40 11.83 4.74
C LEU A 304 -7.44 12.69 6.00
N ASP A 305 -6.88 13.90 5.93
CA ASP A 305 -6.67 14.78 7.08
C ASP A 305 -5.80 14.08 8.14
N VAL A 306 -4.66 13.55 7.68
CA VAL A 306 -3.66 12.83 8.48
C VAL A 306 -2.29 13.43 8.16
N PRO A 307 -1.45 13.76 9.16
CA PRO A 307 -0.09 14.19 8.89
C PRO A 307 0.70 13.12 8.13
N PHE A 308 1.69 13.54 7.34
CA PHE A 308 2.58 12.60 6.68
C PHE A 308 3.34 11.76 7.72
N VAL A 309 3.46 10.45 7.45
CA VAL A 309 4.22 9.50 8.26
C VAL A 309 5.27 8.81 7.38
N ASP A 310 6.54 8.95 7.73
CA ASP A 310 7.67 8.31 7.03
C ASP A 310 7.87 6.89 7.58
N MET A 311 7.19 5.93 6.96
CA MET A 311 7.29 4.51 7.27
C MET A 311 6.97 3.67 6.04
N PHE A 312 7.34 2.39 6.05
CA PHE A 312 6.95 1.46 4.99
C PHE A 312 5.44 1.46 4.74
N GLU A 313 5.09 1.37 3.46
CA GLU A 313 3.73 1.09 3.04
C GLU A 313 3.32 -0.31 3.49
N GLN A 314 2.03 -0.52 3.71
CA GLN A 314 1.49 -1.79 4.19
C GLN A 314 1.09 -2.70 3.02
N GLU A 315 1.48 -3.97 3.08
CA GLU A 315 0.99 -5.02 2.17
C GLU A 315 -0.33 -5.59 2.73
N SER A 316 -1.37 -5.54 1.90
CA SER A 316 -2.74 -6.00 2.19
C SER A 316 -2.95 -7.50 2.02
N GLY A 317 -2.03 -8.18 1.34
CA GLY A 317 -2.10 -9.62 1.08
C GLY A 317 -1.98 -10.50 2.32
N GLN A 318 -1.62 -9.92 3.45
CA GLN A 318 -1.78 -10.53 4.76
C GLN A 318 -1.79 -9.48 5.87
N LEU A 319 -2.58 -9.78 6.91
CA LEU A 319 -2.66 -8.96 8.11
C LEU A 319 -3.29 -9.79 9.23
N LEU A 320 -2.90 -9.50 10.46
CA LEU A 320 -3.43 -10.14 11.66
C LEU A 320 -4.19 -9.09 12.48
N LEU A 321 -5.47 -9.34 12.79
CA LEU A 321 -6.33 -8.37 13.47
C LEU A 321 -7.17 -9.01 14.56
N ASP A 322 -7.24 -8.33 15.72
CA ASP A 322 -8.32 -8.44 16.68
C ASP A 322 -9.44 -7.48 16.28
N ARG A 323 -10.50 -8.02 15.69
CA ARG A 323 -11.64 -7.27 15.16
C ARG A 323 -12.48 -6.61 16.24
N ARG A 324 -12.46 -7.15 17.47
CA ARG A 324 -13.16 -6.55 18.61
C ARG A 324 -12.47 -5.27 19.04
N ARG A 325 -11.14 -5.33 19.20
CA ARG A 325 -10.33 -4.18 19.58
C ARG A 325 -10.27 -3.12 18.49
N HIS A 326 -10.29 -3.53 17.22
CA HIS A 326 -10.16 -2.65 16.07
C HIS A 326 -11.45 -2.45 15.26
N ALA A 327 -12.61 -2.49 15.92
CA ALA A 327 -13.90 -2.30 15.26
C ALA A 327 -14.01 -0.93 14.57
N VAL A 328 -13.54 0.15 15.20
CA VAL A 328 -13.61 1.52 14.67
C VAL A 328 -12.64 1.75 13.51
N PRO A 329 -11.34 1.38 13.58
CA PRO A 329 -10.46 1.42 12.42
C PRO A 329 -10.94 0.57 11.25
N MET A 330 -11.47 -0.62 11.52
CA MET A 330 -12.04 -1.45 10.47
C MET A 330 -13.27 -0.79 9.81
N LYS A 331 -14.10 -0.07 10.58
CA LYS A 331 -15.20 0.73 10.02
C LYS A 331 -14.70 1.83 9.08
N LEU A 332 -13.58 2.47 9.41
CA LEU A 332 -12.98 3.49 8.56
C LEU A 332 -12.37 2.91 7.28
N ALA A 333 -11.63 1.80 7.37
CA ALA A 333 -11.10 1.11 6.20
C ALA A 333 -12.22 0.66 5.26
N PHE A 334 -13.34 0.16 5.80
CA PHE A 334 -14.55 -0.15 5.04
C PHE A 334 -15.11 1.10 4.35
N PHE A 335 -15.20 2.23 5.04
CA PHE A 335 -15.62 3.50 4.42
C PHE A 335 -14.69 3.91 3.26
N TYR A 336 -13.36 3.83 3.44
CA TYR A 336 -12.40 4.18 2.39
C TYR A 336 -12.57 3.35 1.12
N MET A 337 -12.79 2.04 1.27
CA MET A 337 -12.99 1.13 0.13
C MET A 337 -14.31 1.41 -0.60
N PHE A 338 -15.41 1.57 0.15
CA PHE A 338 -16.76 1.55 -0.41
C PHE A 338 -17.38 2.92 -0.67
N HIS A 339 -16.79 4.02 -0.18
CA HIS A 339 -17.28 5.37 -0.43
C HIS A 339 -17.27 5.71 -1.93
N ARG A 340 -18.36 6.34 -2.40
CA ARG A 340 -18.49 6.84 -3.77
C ARG A 340 -18.73 8.37 -3.74
N PRO A 341 -18.00 9.15 -4.57
CA PRO A 341 -16.91 8.71 -5.45
C PRO A 341 -15.69 8.21 -4.66
N ASN A 342 -14.93 7.29 -5.27
CA ASN A 342 -13.68 6.80 -4.68
C ASN A 342 -12.56 7.79 -5.02
N TYR A 343 -12.18 8.64 -4.06
CA TYR A 343 -11.18 9.69 -4.27
C TYR A 343 -9.76 9.15 -4.47
N PHE A 344 -9.42 8.01 -3.86
CA PHE A 344 -8.13 7.34 -4.06
C PHE A 344 -7.89 7.03 -5.54
N THR A 345 -8.90 6.44 -6.20
CA THR A 345 -8.86 6.11 -7.63
C THR A 345 -8.97 7.36 -8.49
N LYS A 346 -9.92 8.27 -8.19
CA LYS A 346 -10.14 9.50 -8.97
C LYS A 346 -8.88 10.36 -9.03
N LEU A 347 -8.20 10.52 -7.89
CA LEU A 347 -6.98 11.30 -7.78
C LEU A 347 -5.70 10.48 -8.03
N LYS A 348 -5.81 9.14 -8.14
CA LYS A 348 -4.65 8.23 -8.26
C LYS A 348 -3.63 8.45 -7.14
N VAL A 349 -4.12 8.52 -5.90
CA VAL A 349 -3.29 8.71 -4.68
C VAL A 349 -3.10 7.43 -3.88
N ALA A 350 -3.84 6.37 -4.22
CA ALA A 350 -3.62 4.98 -3.84
C ALA A 350 -4.39 4.09 -4.85
N HIS A 351 -4.06 2.80 -4.90
CA HIS A 351 -4.70 1.84 -5.83
C HIS A 351 -5.43 0.73 -5.06
N GLY A 352 -6.73 0.56 -5.29
CA GLY A 352 -7.48 -0.52 -4.67
C GLY A 352 -7.52 -0.44 -3.14
N ASP A 353 -7.12 -1.53 -2.50
CA ASP A 353 -6.97 -1.72 -1.05
C ASP A 353 -5.61 -1.29 -0.50
N LYS A 354 -4.69 -0.84 -1.36
CA LYS A 354 -3.33 -0.43 -0.98
C LYS A 354 -3.34 0.56 0.19
N ASP A 355 -2.69 0.16 1.28
CA ASP A 355 -2.51 0.91 2.53
C ASP A 355 -3.80 1.34 3.25
N LEU A 356 -4.99 0.93 2.81
CA LEU A 356 -6.25 1.42 3.40
C LEU A 356 -6.38 1.07 4.89
N PHE A 357 -5.88 -0.10 5.29
CA PHE A 357 -5.83 -0.49 6.71
C PHE A 357 -4.90 0.44 7.48
N ARG A 358 -3.65 0.63 7.01
CA ARG A 358 -2.71 1.54 7.68
C ARG A 358 -3.26 2.97 7.75
N PHE A 359 -3.88 3.50 6.70
CA PHE A 359 -4.48 4.83 6.72
C PHE A 359 -5.58 4.98 7.77
N ALA A 360 -6.44 3.98 7.91
CA ALA A 360 -7.48 4.00 8.93
C ALA A 360 -6.90 3.97 10.36
N TRP A 361 -5.84 3.19 10.58
CA TRP A 361 -5.17 3.12 11.88
C TRP A 361 -4.45 4.42 12.22
N LEU A 362 -3.73 5.01 11.25
CA LEU A 362 -3.08 6.31 11.42
C LEU A 362 -4.10 7.43 11.69
N LYS A 363 -5.23 7.46 10.96
CA LYS A 363 -6.26 8.48 11.16
C LYS A 363 -6.86 8.46 12.56
N LEU A 364 -7.02 7.28 13.14
CA LEU A 364 -7.64 7.09 14.44
C LEU A 364 -6.63 6.93 15.57
N ASN A 365 -5.33 7.05 15.29
CA ASN A 365 -4.25 6.78 16.23
C ASN A 365 -4.41 5.40 16.92
N ALA A 366 -4.84 4.39 16.16
CA ALA A 366 -5.04 3.04 16.66
C ALA A 366 -3.70 2.29 16.72
N SER A 367 -3.50 1.49 17.76
CA SER A 367 -2.28 0.71 17.95
C SER A 367 -2.15 -0.41 16.90
N PHE A 368 -0.98 -0.56 16.31
CA PHE A 368 -0.60 -1.71 15.49
C PHE A 368 0.92 -1.92 15.59
N HIS A 369 1.36 -3.13 15.30
CA HIS A 369 2.76 -3.46 15.09
C HIS A 369 3.02 -3.62 13.59
N MET A 370 3.97 -2.87 13.04
CA MET A 370 4.51 -3.12 11.71
C MET A 370 5.71 -4.06 11.85
N VAL A 371 5.74 -5.18 11.12
CA VAL A 371 6.92 -6.05 11.07
C VAL A 371 8.12 -5.25 10.57
N GLN A 372 9.24 -5.33 11.30
CA GLN A 372 10.40 -4.46 11.07
C GLN A 372 11.28 -4.92 9.91
N SER A 373 11.28 -6.23 9.61
CA SER A 373 12.07 -6.79 8.52
C SER A 373 11.55 -6.33 7.15
N PRO A 374 12.36 -5.63 6.33
CA PRO A 374 11.98 -5.29 4.96
C PRO A 374 11.72 -6.55 4.13
N PRO A 375 10.77 -6.53 3.17
CA PRO A 375 10.50 -7.73 2.39
C PRO A 375 11.69 -8.18 1.54
N ALA A 376 11.92 -9.48 1.46
CA ALA A 376 12.83 -10.08 0.49
C ALA A 376 12.10 -10.38 -0.82
N VAL A 377 12.84 -10.81 -1.84
CA VAL A 377 12.30 -11.09 -3.18
C VAL A 377 12.72 -12.48 -3.65
N ALA A 378 11.76 -13.35 -3.92
CA ALA A 378 12.00 -14.64 -4.55
C ALA A 378 11.72 -14.56 -6.05
N GLY A 379 12.55 -15.26 -6.83
CA GLY A 379 12.47 -15.19 -8.29
C GLY A 379 13.38 -16.17 -9.02
N LYS A 380 13.38 -16.04 -10.35
CA LYS A 380 14.14 -16.89 -11.27
C LYS A 380 15.34 -16.13 -11.83
N VAL A 381 16.44 -16.84 -12.04
CA VAL A 381 17.62 -16.32 -12.76
C VAL A 381 17.70 -17.01 -14.12
N ILE A 382 17.78 -16.23 -15.19
CA ILE A 382 18.00 -16.72 -16.56
C ILE A 382 19.13 -15.88 -17.16
N ASN A 383 20.19 -16.52 -17.66
CA ASN A 383 21.35 -15.87 -18.29
C ASN A 383 21.93 -14.72 -17.43
N GLY A 384 22.09 -14.96 -16.13
CA GLY A 384 22.61 -13.97 -15.16
C GLY A 384 21.70 -12.76 -14.90
N THR A 385 20.47 -12.78 -15.40
CA THR A 385 19.43 -11.79 -15.08
C THR A 385 18.46 -12.41 -14.07
N PHE A 386 18.35 -11.81 -12.89
CA PHE A 386 17.30 -12.16 -11.93
C PHE A 386 15.97 -11.52 -12.35
N CYS A 387 14.87 -12.16 -12.00
CA CYS A 387 13.52 -11.59 -12.07
C CYS A 387 12.73 -12.00 -10.84
N GLY A 388 12.56 -11.07 -9.90
CA GLY A 388 11.72 -11.24 -8.74
C GLY A 388 10.24 -11.22 -9.10
N MET A 389 9.51 -12.21 -8.60
CA MET A 389 8.09 -12.43 -8.92
C MET A 389 7.23 -12.70 -7.67
N THR A 390 7.88 -12.87 -6.52
CA THR A 390 7.26 -13.20 -5.24
C THR A 390 7.87 -12.35 -4.14
N MET A 391 7.03 -11.68 -3.37
CA MET A 391 7.39 -10.99 -2.15
C MET A 391 7.54 -11.99 -1.02
N VAL A 392 8.66 -11.87 -0.31
CA VAL A 392 8.98 -12.74 0.82
C VAL A 392 8.96 -11.92 2.07
N GLN A 393 8.13 -12.31 3.02
CA GLN A 393 7.88 -11.55 4.24
C GLN A 393 8.12 -12.42 5.46
N PHE A 394 8.52 -11.75 6.54
CA PHE A 394 9.12 -12.40 7.70
C PHE A 394 8.17 -12.42 8.89
N ASP A 395 8.40 -13.34 9.82
CA ASP A 395 7.83 -13.28 11.16
C ASP A 395 8.50 -12.19 12.01
N LEU A 396 8.08 -12.08 13.28
CA LEU A 396 8.62 -11.12 14.24
C LEU A 396 10.06 -11.45 14.69
N GLY A 397 10.50 -12.70 14.50
CA GLY A 397 11.87 -13.15 14.77
C GLY A 397 12.82 -12.97 13.59
N GLY A 398 12.33 -12.50 12.43
CA GLY A 398 13.14 -12.31 11.22
C GLY A 398 13.28 -13.57 10.36
N ASN A 399 12.50 -14.62 10.60
CA ASN A 399 12.48 -15.82 9.75
C ASN A 399 11.48 -15.63 8.61
N VAL A 400 11.76 -16.23 7.44
CA VAL A 400 10.81 -16.23 6.33
C VAL A 400 9.53 -16.92 6.78
N LEU A 401 8.39 -16.23 6.62
CA LEU A 401 7.08 -16.76 6.97
C LEU A 401 6.16 -16.85 5.76
N PHE A 402 6.13 -15.84 4.91
CA PHE A 402 5.16 -15.72 3.82
C PHE A 402 5.84 -15.57 2.45
N LEU A 403 5.34 -16.29 1.45
CA LEU A 403 5.69 -16.17 0.04
C LEU A 403 4.48 -15.70 -0.75
N HIS A 404 4.38 -14.40 -1.00
CA HIS A 404 3.27 -13.78 -1.71
C HIS A 404 3.62 -13.61 -3.20
N ARG A 405 3.04 -14.45 -4.08
CA ARG A 405 3.31 -14.42 -5.52
C ARG A 405 2.65 -13.22 -6.18
N ASN A 406 3.35 -12.09 -6.31
CA ASN A 406 2.81 -10.90 -6.99
C ASN A 406 2.54 -11.16 -8.48
N GLN A 407 3.26 -12.11 -9.11
CA GLN A 407 3.14 -12.49 -10.52
C GLN A 407 3.06 -14.00 -10.70
N PHE A 408 2.75 -14.46 -11.91
CA PHE A 408 2.59 -15.88 -12.25
C PHE A 408 1.70 -16.61 -11.25
N LYS A 409 0.43 -16.18 -11.15
CA LYS A 409 -0.58 -16.85 -10.35
C LYS A 409 -0.78 -18.28 -10.88
N LEU A 410 -0.96 -19.23 -9.98
CA LEU A 410 -1.13 -20.64 -10.31
C LEU A 410 -2.43 -20.85 -11.09
N THR A 411 -2.37 -21.65 -12.14
CA THR A 411 -3.53 -21.95 -12.99
C THR A 411 -3.92 -23.42 -12.98
N GLY A 412 -2.98 -24.32 -12.66
CA GLY A 412 -3.16 -25.76 -12.74
C GLY A 412 -3.42 -26.27 -14.17
N LYS A 413 -3.28 -25.41 -15.19
CA LYS A 413 -3.60 -25.72 -16.59
C LYS A 413 -2.39 -25.43 -17.44
N LEU A 414 -2.09 -26.34 -18.38
CA LEU A 414 -1.14 -26.05 -19.46
C LEU A 414 -1.60 -24.78 -20.16
N ALA A 415 -0.78 -23.72 -20.10
CA ALA A 415 -1.12 -22.43 -20.65
C ALA A 415 -1.64 -22.58 -22.09
N GLY A 416 -2.85 -22.09 -22.37
CA GLY A 416 -3.47 -22.26 -23.68
C GLY A 416 -2.62 -21.61 -24.78
N LEU A 417 -1.89 -22.45 -25.53
CA LEU A 417 -1.27 -22.29 -26.87
C LEU A 417 -0.57 -20.96 -27.29
N LYS A 418 -0.58 -19.89 -26.49
CA LYS A 418 -0.09 -18.55 -26.89
C LYS A 418 1.13 -18.04 -26.11
N LYS A 419 1.59 -18.76 -25.08
CA LYS A 419 2.86 -18.45 -24.38
C LYS A 419 3.60 -19.75 -24.09
N ARG A 420 4.39 -20.19 -25.07
CA ARG A 420 5.31 -21.33 -24.91
C ARG A 420 6.55 -20.86 -24.12
N GLU A 421 6.58 -21.16 -22.83
CA GLU A 421 7.83 -21.66 -22.23
C GLU A 421 7.80 -23.19 -22.39
N ALA A 422 8.97 -23.84 -22.46
CA ALA A 422 9.02 -25.30 -22.50
C ALA A 422 8.38 -25.85 -21.22
N PRO A 423 7.66 -26.98 -21.26
CA PRO A 423 7.18 -27.65 -20.06
C PRO A 423 8.35 -27.88 -19.09
N GLU A 424 8.11 -27.68 -17.80
CA GLU A 424 9.08 -28.03 -16.78
C GLU A 424 9.33 -29.55 -16.81
N ALA A 425 10.54 -29.98 -16.44
CA ALA A 425 10.92 -31.39 -16.50
C ALA A 425 10.06 -32.31 -15.61
N ASP A 426 9.39 -31.73 -14.62
CA ASP A 426 8.46 -32.42 -13.71
C ASP A 426 7.06 -32.66 -14.30
N GLY A 427 6.79 -32.14 -15.51
CA GLY A 427 5.50 -32.31 -16.19
C GLY A 427 4.36 -31.45 -15.62
N LEU A 428 4.62 -30.59 -14.63
CA LEU A 428 3.62 -29.69 -14.07
C LEU A 428 3.41 -28.46 -14.97
N PRO A 429 2.16 -27.97 -15.09
CA PRO A 429 1.81 -26.94 -16.08
C PRO A 429 2.31 -25.53 -15.73
N ASP A 430 2.27 -25.15 -14.46
CA ASP A 430 2.74 -23.85 -14.00
C ASP A 430 4.28 -23.88 -13.87
N PRO A 431 5.02 -22.82 -14.22
CA PRO A 431 6.49 -22.84 -14.18
C PRO A 431 7.05 -22.74 -12.76
N VAL A 432 8.30 -23.22 -12.58
CA VAL A 432 9.11 -22.98 -11.39
C VAL A 432 9.63 -21.54 -11.43
N ILE A 433 9.28 -20.75 -10.42
CA ILE A 433 9.65 -19.34 -10.29
C ILE A 433 10.48 -19.04 -9.04
N TRP A 434 10.61 -19.96 -8.09
CA TRP A 434 11.45 -19.79 -6.89
C TRP A 434 12.77 -20.55 -7.04
N THR A 435 13.75 -19.92 -7.69
CA THR A 435 15.11 -20.49 -7.78
C THR A 435 16.12 -19.76 -6.91
N HIS A 436 15.88 -18.48 -6.63
CA HIS A 436 16.75 -17.66 -5.77
C HIS A 436 15.90 -16.83 -4.82
N LEU A 437 16.40 -16.65 -3.60
CA LEU A 437 15.90 -15.64 -2.65
C LEU A 437 16.92 -14.51 -2.55
N LEU A 438 16.46 -13.28 -2.76
CA LEU A 438 17.22 -12.06 -2.59
C LEU A 438 16.76 -11.34 -1.32
N SER A 439 17.61 -11.32 -0.31
CA SER A 439 17.35 -10.72 1.01
C SER A 439 18.14 -9.44 1.19
N PHE A 440 17.56 -8.46 1.89
CA PHE A 440 18.28 -7.27 2.32
C PHE A 440 19.10 -7.58 3.57
N ASP A 441 20.35 -7.12 3.61
CA ASP A 441 21.20 -7.22 4.77
C ASP A 441 20.79 -6.15 5.81
N ASN A 442 20.26 -6.63 6.95
CA ASN A 442 19.73 -5.79 8.01
C ASN A 442 20.79 -5.03 8.81
N THR A 443 22.08 -5.25 8.54
CA THR A 443 23.16 -4.42 9.09
C THR A 443 23.21 -3.03 8.44
N TYR A 444 22.60 -2.87 7.26
CA TYR A 444 22.50 -1.59 6.58
C TYR A 444 21.22 -0.83 6.95
N ASP A 445 21.33 0.49 6.93
CA ASP A 445 20.20 1.39 7.10
C ASP A 445 19.16 1.20 5.98
N THR A 446 17.87 1.17 6.33
CA THR A 446 16.75 0.93 5.42
C THR A 446 16.62 1.94 4.28
N ASN A 447 17.30 3.09 4.33
CA ASN A 447 17.38 4.00 3.19
C ASN A 447 18.12 3.39 1.98
N HIS A 448 18.90 2.32 2.18
CA HIS A 448 19.54 1.53 1.13
C HIS A 448 18.64 0.41 0.58
N TYR A 449 17.52 0.13 1.24
CA TYR A 449 16.54 -0.84 0.76
C TYR A 449 15.82 -0.29 -0.47
N ILE A 450 16.21 -0.80 -1.64
CA ILE A 450 15.66 -0.37 -2.93
C ILE A 450 15.36 -1.59 -3.77
N ILE A 451 14.07 -1.85 -4.01
CA ILE A 451 13.58 -2.87 -4.94
C ILE A 451 13.30 -2.21 -6.28
N ASP A 452 14.10 -2.56 -7.31
CA ASP A 452 13.89 -2.00 -8.64
C ASP A 452 12.69 -2.66 -9.32
N THR A 453 12.00 -1.90 -10.18
CA THR A 453 11.00 -2.45 -11.11
C THR A 453 11.51 -2.28 -12.53
N TYR A 454 11.74 -3.39 -13.25
CA TYR A 454 12.33 -3.35 -14.59
C TYR A 454 11.78 -4.43 -15.52
N ARG A 455 12.12 -4.34 -16.81
CA ARG A 455 11.86 -5.38 -17.82
C ARG A 455 13.08 -6.29 -17.93
N GLY A 456 12.89 -7.60 -17.77
CA GLY A 456 13.96 -8.59 -17.75
C GLY A 456 14.54 -8.98 -19.12
N GLN A 457 14.27 -8.22 -20.19
CA GLN A 457 14.74 -8.57 -21.54
C GLN A 457 16.27 -8.57 -21.66
N PRO A 458 16.86 -9.44 -22.51
CA PRO A 458 16.18 -10.46 -23.34
C PRO A 458 15.88 -11.77 -22.59
N ALA A 459 16.38 -11.95 -21.36
CA ALA A 459 16.25 -13.19 -20.59
C ALA A 459 14.79 -13.54 -20.24
N PHE A 460 13.95 -12.52 -20.04
CA PHE A 460 12.52 -12.66 -19.81
C PHE A 460 11.70 -11.95 -20.90
N PRO A 461 10.45 -12.37 -21.15
CA PRO A 461 9.57 -11.74 -22.13
C PRO A 461 9.39 -10.23 -21.91
N LYS A 462 9.17 -9.46 -22.98
CA LYS A 462 8.94 -7.99 -22.91
C LYS A 462 7.81 -7.59 -21.97
N SER A 463 6.78 -8.43 -21.86
CA SER A 463 5.63 -8.20 -20.99
C SER A 463 5.90 -8.48 -19.51
N GLN A 464 7.00 -9.16 -19.19
CA GLN A 464 7.35 -9.51 -17.82
C GLN A 464 7.87 -8.28 -17.07
N SER A 465 7.26 -7.98 -15.93
CA SER A 465 7.83 -7.04 -14.95
C SER A 465 8.68 -7.84 -13.97
N CYS A 466 9.81 -7.32 -13.55
CA CYS A 466 10.70 -7.95 -12.59
C CYS A 466 10.90 -7.01 -11.41
N PHE A 467 10.90 -7.58 -10.21
CA PHE A 467 11.22 -6.89 -8.96
C PHE A 467 12.60 -7.31 -8.45
N GLY A 468 13.23 -6.46 -7.65
CA GLY A 468 14.50 -6.74 -6.97
C GLY A 468 15.71 -6.24 -7.75
N LYS A 469 16.86 -6.90 -7.62
CA LYS A 469 18.11 -6.49 -8.28
C LYS A 469 18.34 -7.32 -9.53
N ARG A 470 18.52 -6.66 -10.68
CA ARG A 470 18.75 -7.34 -11.96
C ARG A 470 19.96 -8.28 -11.94
N LYS A 471 21.03 -7.88 -11.27
CA LYS A 471 22.26 -8.66 -11.10
C LYS A 471 22.50 -8.83 -9.61
N LEU A 472 22.44 -10.07 -9.14
CA LEU A 472 22.43 -10.42 -7.73
C LEU A 472 23.71 -10.02 -6.99
N GLU A 473 24.87 -10.12 -7.65
CA GLU A 473 26.18 -9.86 -7.03
C GLU A 473 26.63 -8.39 -7.06
N LYS A 474 25.79 -7.48 -7.58
CA LYS A 474 26.21 -6.09 -7.81
C LYS A 474 25.88 -5.12 -6.69
N ASP A 475 24.95 -5.50 -5.81
CA ASP A 475 24.48 -4.62 -4.76
C ASP A 475 24.92 -5.19 -3.41
N PRO A 476 25.84 -4.54 -2.68
CA PRO A 476 26.38 -5.08 -1.43
C PRO A 476 25.33 -5.14 -0.31
N HIS A 477 24.22 -4.41 -0.44
CA HIS A 477 23.16 -4.40 0.57
C HIS A 477 22.21 -5.60 0.45
N PHE A 478 22.36 -6.42 -0.59
CA PHE A 478 21.49 -7.56 -0.84
C PHE A 478 22.30 -8.83 -1.01
N THR A 479 21.86 -9.89 -0.33
CA THR A 479 22.45 -11.23 -0.43
C THR A 479 21.51 -12.14 -1.18
N SER A 480 22.04 -12.92 -2.10
CA SER A 480 21.28 -13.97 -2.78
C SER A 480 21.64 -15.34 -2.22
N GLN A 481 20.62 -16.18 -2.06
CA GLN A 481 20.78 -17.59 -1.74
C GLN A 481 19.98 -18.45 -2.71
N ASN A 482 20.46 -19.67 -2.97
CA ASN A 482 19.72 -20.62 -3.78
C ASN A 482 18.48 -21.08 -3.00
N PHE A 483 17.32 -21.05 -3.64
CA PHE A 483 16.07 -21.43 -2.98
C PHE A 483 16.07 -22.92 -2.60
N SER A 484 16.81 -23.76 -3.32
CA SER A 484 16.89 -25.21 -3.04
C SER A 484 17.56 -25.56 -1.72
N THR A 485 18.32 -24.64 -1.11
CA THR A 485 18.99 -24.87 0.18
C THR A 485 18.10 -24.53 1.37
N LEU A 486 16.90 -24.00 1.14
CA LEU A 486 15.97 -23.63 2.19
C LEU A 486 15.17 -24.84 2.67
N SER A 487 14.83 -24.86 3.97
CA SER A 487 14.05 -25.95 4.57
C SER A 487 12.67 -26.16 3.92
N PHE A 488 12.15 -25.13 3.25
CA PHE A 488 10.86 -25.14 2.56
C PHE A 488 11.00 -25.14 1.03
N ALA A 489 12.14 -25.55 0.47
CA ALA A 489 12.37 -25.59 -0.98
C ALA A 489 11.32 -26.42 -1.75
N GLY A 490 10.76 -27.47 -1.14
CA GLY A 490 9.73 -28.32 -1.74
C GLY A 490 8.33 -27.69 -1.81
N LEU A 491 8.14 -26.51 -1.22
CA LEU A 491 6.84 -25.84 -1.15
C LEU A 491 6.31 -25.49 -2.55
N GLU A 492 7.18 -25.05 -3.47
CA GLU A 492 6.72 -24.65 -4.82
C GLU A 492 6.07 -25.80 -5.58
N ASN A 493 6.69 -26.98 -5.55
CA ASN A 493 6.16 -28.17 -6.21
C ASN A 493 4.83 -28.60 -5.58
N THR A 494 4.74 -28.49 -4.25
CA THR A 494 3.52 -28.80 -3.50
C THR A 494 2.36 -27.90 -3.94
N VAL A 495 2.56 -26.58 -3.98
CA VAL A 495 1.49 -25.64 -4.37
C VAL A 495 1.13 -25.73 -5.85
N ARG A 496 2.10 -26.01 -6.72
CA ARG A 496 1.86 -26.26 -8.16
C ARG A 496 1.04 -27.53 -8.37
N GLN A 497 1.31 -28.59 -7.61
CA GLN A 497 0.52 -29.82 -7.65
C GLN A 497 -0.92 -29.58 -7.17
N PHE A 498 -1.12 -28.83 -6.07
CA PHE A 498 -2.47 -28.49 -5.61
C PHE A 498 -3.28 -27.71 -6.63
N ALA A 499 -2.64 -26.86 -7.44
CA ALA A 499 -3.33 -26.18 -8.53
C ALA A 499 -3.82 -27.17 -9.61
N VAL A 500 -3.01 -28.18 -9.95
CA VAL A 500 -3.39 -29.27 -10.87
C VAL A 500 -4.55 -30.07 -10.30
N ASP A 501 -4.44 -30.48 -9.04
CA ASP A 501 -5.47 -31.25 -8.36
C ASP A 501 -6.80 -30.47 -8.33
N ALA A 502 -6.75 -29.17 -8.03
CA ALA A 502 -7.93 -28.30 -8.06
C ALA A 502 -8.60 -28.27 -9.45
N VAL A 503 -7.82 -28.25 -10.53
CA VAL A 503 -8.36 -28.29 -11.89
C VAL A 503 -9.00 -29.64 -12.20
N ASN A 504 -8.39 -30.74 -11.77
CA ASN A 504 -8.92 -32.09 -12.00
C ASN A 504 -10.25 -32.35 -11.28
N LEU A 505 -10.54 -31.58 -10.23
CA LEU A 505 -11.82 -31.62 -9.51
C LEU A 505 -12.94 -30.82 -10.19
N LEU A 506 -12.64 -30.05 -11.25
CA LEU A 506 -13.65 -29.27 -11.96
C LEU A 506 -14.55 -30.17 -12.83
N PRO A 507 -15.86 -29.86 -12.97
CA PRO A 507 -16.75 -30.62 -13.83
C PRO A 507 -16.28 -30.60 -15.30
N PRO A 508 -16.54 -31.67 -16.10
CA PRO A 508 -16.08 -31.78 -17.49
C PRO A 508 -16.48 -30.59 -18.37
N ARG A 509 -17.62 -29.93 -18.08
CA ARG A 509 -18.09 -28.71 -18.78
C ARG A 509 -17.15 -27.51 -18.67
N HIS A 510 -16.24 -27.50 -17.69
CA HIS A 510 -15.23 -26.47 -17.46
C HIS A 510 -13.80 -26.93 -17.81
N ASN A 511 -13.64 -28.19 -18.24
CA ASN A 511 -12.48 -28.65 -18.99
C ASN A 511 -12.64 -28.20 -20.45
N ALA A 512 -11.52 -27.83 -21.07
CA ALA A 512 -11.45 -26.92 -22.22
C ALA A 512 -12.19 -27.38 -23.50
N ASP A 513 -12.67 -28.62 -23.57
CA ASP A 513 -13.31 -29.16 -24.77
C ASP A 513 -14.75 -28.70 -24.99
N THR A 514 -15.49 -28.38 -23.93
CA THR A 514 -16.93 -28.04 -24.04
C THR A 514 -17.23 -26.58 -24.41
N MET A 515 -16.29 -25.64 -24.19
CA MET A 515 -16.47 -24.25 -24.65
C MET A 515 -16.30 -24.11 -26.17
N ARG A 516 -15.55 -25.02 -26.83
CA ARG A 516 -15.35 -24.99 -28.29
C ARG A 516 -16.63 -25.30 -29.06
N GLN A 517 -17.49 -26.19 -28.56
CA GLN A 517 -18.74 -26.56 -29.25
C GLN A 517 -19.83 -25.48 -29.18
N ARG A 518 -19.76 -24.51 -28.26
CA ARG A 518 -20.77 -23.44 -28.12
C ARG A 518 -20.47 -22.17 -28.93
N LEU A 519 -19.25 -22.01 -29.44
CA LEU A 519 -18.86 -20.87 -30.29
C LEU A 519 -18.76 -21.24 -31.78
N ALA A 520 -19.05 -22.50 -32.12
CA ALA A 520 -19.10 -23.01 -33.49
C ALA A 520 -20.51 -23.50 -33.87
N GLY A 521 -21.53 -23.16 -33.08
CA GLY A 521 -22.94 -23.45 -33.33
C GLY A 521 -23.76 -22.19 -33.48
#